data_AF-A0A9J7LEU8-F1
#
_entry.id   AF-A0A9J7LEU8-F1
#
_cell.length_a   1.000
_cell.length_b   1.000
_cell.length_c   1.000
_cell.angle_alpha   90.00
_cell.angle_beta   90.00
_cell.angle_gamma   90.00
#
_symmetry.space_group_name_H-M   'P 1'
#
loop_
_entity.id
_entity.type
_entity.pdbx_description
1 polymer ?
#
loop_
_entity_poly.entity_id
_entity_poly.type
_entity_poly.pdbx_seq_one_letter_code
_entity_poly.pdbx_strand_id
1 'polypeptide(L)'
;MADLWARIQAQKASLLRDLKPRHLLNELLQHGVLDDDEYERVKRAGVTRKDRTEALLLILRGKEVEELAAFMQQLERLYPHLAEQIRTAEKEEMEKVIPTPRNCRLASSTRDSLTVAWDQIDAVPGGSVEVSIFAHGNDQEPVLRGQVGWDQTDVSIGGLRAGTKYDARVRVVSGQLRGPEVIVEAETKTLWSSVPPNYALVAMVVAVLVMVWVASPGERCLYPKYILDITTKNRPHLFGREEDITNLTMILEKDSVCLVSGLRESFLFLT
;
A
#
# COMPACT_ATOMS: atom_id res chain seq x y z
N MET A 1 5.47 -27.09 -1.37
CA MET A 1 5.97 -28.46 -1.65
C MET A 1 5.62 -28.95 -3.05
N ALA A 2 4.70 -28.31 -3.80
CA ALA A 2 4.46 -28.63 -5.20
C ALA A 2 5.73 -28.34 -6.02
N ASP A 3 6.39 -29.43 -6.42
CA ASP A 3 7.57 -29.53 -7.29
C ASP A 3 8.89 -28.86 -6.81
N LEU A 4 9.41 -29.31 -5.65
CA LEU A 4 10.76 -28.97 -5.19
C LEU A 4 11.84 -29.30 -6.23
N TRP A 5 11.64 -30.37 -7.01
CA TRP A 5 12.55 -30.77 -8.07
C TRP A 5 12.58 -29.75 -9.22
N ALA A 6 11.44 -29.28 -9.72
CA ALA A 6 11.39 -28.27 -10.77
C ALA A 6 12.17 -27.00 -10.41
N ARG A 7 12.15 -26.60 -9.13
CA ARG A 7 12.90 -25.45 -8.62
C ARG A 7 14.41 -25.67 -8.64
N ILE A 8 14.85 -26.84 -8.14
CA ILE A 8 16.27 -27.24 -8.20
C ILE A 8 16.73 -27.24 -9.66
N GLN A 9 15.89 -27.75 -10.57
CA GLN A 9 16.16 -27.78 -12.00
C GLN A 9 16.20 -26.38 -12.63
N ALA A 10 15.33 -25.46 -12.24
CA ALA A 10 15.36 -24.07 -12.70
C ALA A 10 16.68 -23.38 -12.34
N GLN A 11 17.26 -23.73 -11.19
CA GLN A 11 18.55 -23.21 -10.73
C GLN A 11 19.76 -24.07 -11.15
N LYS A 12 19.59 -25.00 -12.11
CA LYS A 12 20.67 -25.87 -12.62
C LYS A 12 21.92 -25.09 -13.04
N ALA A 13 21.76 -23.92 -13.68
CA ALA A 13 22.90 -23.12 -14.14
C ALA A 13 23.78 -22.59 -12.99
N SER A 14 23.16 -22.15 -11.89
CA SER A 14 23.85 -21.68 -10.68
C SER A 14 24.50 -22.85 -9.94
N LEU A 15 23.79 -23.97 -9.83
CA LEU A 15 24.34 -25.21 -9.25
C LEU A 15 25.56 -25.71 -10.03
N LEU A 16 25.51 -25.70 -11.37
CA LEU A 16 26.66 -26.07 -12.20
C LEU A 16 27.86 -25.12 -12.05
N ARG A 17 27.63 -23.87 -11.63
CA ARG A 17 28.66 -22.84 -11.49
C ARG A 17 29.31 -22.85 -10.12
N ASP A 18 28.59 -23.16 -9.05
CA ASP A 18 29.11 -22.95 -7.69
C ASP A 18 29.10 -24.22 -6.82
N LEU A 19 28.28 -25.23 -7.15
CA LEU A 19 28.25 -26.50 -6.40
C LEU A 19 29.54 -27.29 -6.60
N LYS A 20 30.13 -27.82 -5.51
CA LYS A 20 31.23 -28.80 -5.58
C LYS A 20 30.73 -30.14 -5.04
N PRO A 21 30.38 -31.10 -5.91
CA PRO A 21 29.73 -32.36 -5.51
C PRO A 21 30.51 -33.13 -4.43
N ARG A 22 31.85 -33.09 -4.46
CA ARG A 22 32.70 -33.79 -3.49
C ARG A 22 32.43 -33.40 -2.03
N HIS A 23 32.03 -32.14 -1.77
CA HIS A 23 31.73 -31.70 -0.41
C HIS A 23 30.35 -32.16 0.06
N LEU A 24 29.43 -32.37 -0.89
CA LEU A 24 28.06 -32.76 -0.61
C LEU A 24 27.88 -34.29 -0.57
N LEU A 25 28.62 -35.03 -1.42
CA LEU A 25 28.42 -36.47 -1.63
C LEU A 25 28.50 -37.30 -0.35
N ASN A 26 29.47 -37.03 0.53
CA ASN A 26 29.59 -37.76 1.79
C ASN A 26 28.40 -37.48 2.72
N GLU A 27 27.94 -36.23 2.75
CA GLU A 27 26.80 -35.81 3.56
C GLU A 27 25.49 -36.41 3.03
N LEU A 28 25.34 -36.43 1.70
CA LEU A 28 24.16 -37.03 1.07
C LEU A 28 24.10 -38.54 1.28
N LEU A 29 25.25 -39.24 1.29
CA LEU A 29 25.31 -40.66 1.65
C LEU A 29 24.95 -40.87 3.13
N GLN A 30 25.54 -40.08 4.03
CA GLN A 30 25.30 -40.18 5.48
C GLN A 30 23.83 -39.89 5.85
N HIS A 31 23.18 -38.96 5.15
CA HIS A 31 21.79 -38.58 5.38
C HIS A 31 20.79 -39.40 4.54
N GLY A 32 21.24 -40.46 3.86
CA GLY A 32 20.37 -41.39 3.13
C GLY A 32 19.73 -40.79 1.87
N VAL A 33 20.25 -39.68 1.35
CA VAL A 33 19.80 -39.09 0.07
C VAL A 33 20.37 -39.87 -1.11
N LEU A 34 21.59 -40.39 -0.96
CA LEU A 34 22.23 -41.26 -1.94
C LEU A 34 22.51 -42.62 -1.32
N ASP A 35 22.33 -43.68 -2.09
CA ASP A 35 22.89 -44.99 -1.77
C ASP A 35 24.38 -45.10 -2.19
N ASP A 36 25.04 -46.20 -1.81
CA ASP A 36 26.45 -46.43 -2.12
C ASP A 36 26.74 -46.48 -3.64
N ASP A 37 25.80 -47.03 -4.43
CA ASP A 37 25.93 -47.18 -5.87
C ASP A 37 25.76 -45.81 -6.58
N GLU A 38 24.79 -45.02 -6.16
CA GLU A 38 24.55 -43.63 -6.56
C GLU A 38 25.74 -42.74 -6.21
N TYR A 39 26.29 -42.87 -5.01
CA TYR A 39 27.50 -42.17 -4.60
C TYR A 39 28.67 -42.44 -5.55
N GLU A 40 28.98 -43.72 -5.81
CA GLU A 40 30.06 -44.10 -6.70
C GLU A 40 29.79 -43.68 -8.16
N ARG A 41 28.52 -43.72 -8.59
CA ARG A 41 28.11 -43.26 -9.92
C ARG A 41 28.38 -41.78 -10.11
N VAL A 42 28.02 -40.92 -9.16
CA VAL A 42 28.32 -39.47 -9.23
C VAL A 42 29.82 -39.20 -9.15
N LYS A 43 30.52 -39.92 -8.27
CA LYS A 43 31.99 -39.79 -8.12
C LYS A 43 32.73 -40.10 -9.41
N ARG A 44 32.25 -41.11 -10.17
CA ARG A 44 32.84 -41.59 -11.44
C ARG A 44 32.23 -40.95 -12.70
N ALA A 45 31.15 -40.18 -12.59
CA ALA A 45 30.37 -39.65 -13.73
C ALA A 45 31.13 -38.72 -14.69
N GLY A 46 32.34 -38.26 -14.33
CA GLY A 46 33.17 -37.48 -15.23
C GLY A 46 34.43 -36.92 -14.59
N VAL A 47 35.25 -36.28 -15.43
CA VAL A 47 36.51 -35.65 -15.02
C VAL A 47 36.23 -34.31 -14.37
N THR A 48 35.27 -33.55 -14.90
CA THR A 48 35.00 -32.18 -14.46
C THR A 48 33.99 -32.14 -13.31
N ARG A 49 33.99 -31.01 -12.58
CA ARG A 49 33.00 -30.74 -11.54
C ARG A 49 31.58 -30.65 -12.12
N LYS A 50 31.43 -30.10 -13.33
CA LYS A 50 30.12 -29.93 -13.99
C LYS A 50 29.49 -31.28 -14.28
N ASP A 51 30.24 -32.21 -14.85
CA ASP A 51 29.75 -33.57 -15.17
C ASP A 51 29.24 -34.29 -13.90
N ARG A 52 29.98 -34.18 -12.79
CA ARG A 52 29.56 -34.74 -11.50
C ARG A 52 28.32 -34.06 -10.96
N THR A 53 28.21 -32.73 -11.09
CA THR A 53 26.99 -32.00 -10.68
C THR A 53 25.79 -32.42 -11.54
N GLU A 54 25.96 -32.61 -12.85
CA GLU A 54 24.88 -33.08 -13.72
C GLU A 54 24.42 -34.50 -13.38
N ALA A 55 25.36 -35.41 -13.09
CA ALA A 55 25.03 -36.75 -12.64
C ALA A 55 24.29 -36.74 -11.29
N LEU A 56 24.69 -35.88 -10.37
CA LEU A 56 23.97 -35.69 -9.10
C LEU A 56 22.54 -35.22 -9.34
N LEU A 57 22.35 -34.19 -10.19
CA LEU A 57 21.03 -33.70 -10.53
C LEU A 57 20.17 -34.78 -11.21
N LEU A 58 20.74 -35.60 -12.09
CA LEU A 58 20.02 -36.70 -12.73
C LEU A 58 19.49 -37.73 -11.73
N ILE A 59 20.24 -38.03 -10.68
CA ILE A 59 19.80 -38.92 -9.60
C ILE A 59 18.70 -38.26 -8.78
N LEU A 60 18.90 -37.00 -8.38
CA LEU A 60 17.92 -36.23 -7.59
C LEU A 60 16.55 -36.11 -8.29
N ARG A 61 16.50 -36.18 -9.62
CA ARG A 61 15.23 -36.20 -10.39
C ARG A 61 14.29 -37.34 -9.98
N GLY A 62 14.83 -38.49 -9.61
CA GLY A 62 14.07 -39.68 -9.26
C GLY A 62 13.81 -39.86 -7.76
N LYS A 63 14.24 -38.90 -6.94
CA LYS A 63 14.19 -38.97 -5.48
C LYS A 63 12.85 -38.48 -4.93
N GLU A 64 12.48 -38.99 -3.77
CA GLU A 64 11.25 -38.60 -3.07
C GLU A 64 11.40 -37.23 -2.40
N VAL A 65 10.28 -36.67 -1.93
CA VAL A 65 10.24 -35.29 -1.41
C VAL A 65 11.10 -35.16 -0.15
N GLU A 66 11.13 -36.19 0.68
CA GLU A 66 11.92 -36.29 1.90
C GLU A 66 13.42 -36.26 1.62
N GLU A 67 13.88 -37.01 0.62
CA GLU A 67 15.28 -37.06 0.17
C GLU A 67 15.71 -35.72 -0.44
N LEU A 68 14.83 -35.10 -1.23
CA LEU A 68 15.05 -33.76 -1.77
C LEU A 68 15.09 -32.68 -0.67
N ALA A 69 14.28 -32.82 0.37
CA ALA A 69 14.31 -31.93 1.53
C ALA A 69 15.62 -32.09 2.32
N ALA A 70 16.09 -33.32 2.51
CA ALA A 70 17.39 -33.60 3.13
C ALA A 70 18.56 -33.06 2.28
N PHE A 71 18.49 -33.14 0.95
CA PHE A 71 19.42 -32.46 0.05
C PHE A 71 19.44 -30.95 0.30
N MET A 72 18.27 -30.31 0.40
CA MET A 72 18.17 -28.88 0.65
C MET A 72 18.76 -28.48 2.00
N GLN A 73 18.59 -29.30 3.05
CA GLN A 73 19.22 -29.05 4.35
C GLN A 73 20.76 -29.07 4.25
N GLN A 74 21.33 -30.02 3.52
CA GLN A 74 22.78 -30.07 3.32
C GLN A 74 23.27 -28.93 2.42
N LEU A 75 22.50 -28.56 1.41
CA LEU A 75 22.81 -27.41 0.56
C LEU A 75 22.81 -26.11 1.36
N GLU A 76 21.86 -25.92 2.27
CA GLU A 76 21.82 -24.75 3.15
C GLU A 76 23.03 -24.70 4.10
N ARG A 77 23.43 -25.85 4.65
CA ARG A 77 24.57 -25.93 5.57
C ARG A 77 25.90 -25.60 4.89
N LEU A 78 26.11 -26.09 3.67
CA LEU A 78 27.41 -25.99 2.97
C LEU A 78 27.47 -24.85 1.95
N TYR A 79 26.33 -24.47 1.39
CA TYR A 79 26.18 -23.45 0.34
C TYR A 79 24.93 -22.60 0.58
N PRO A 80 24.88 -21.80 1.67
CA PRO A 80 23.69 -21.04 2.05
C PRO A 80 23.22 -20.09 0.93
N HIS A 81 24.13 -19.52 0.16
CA HIS A 81 23.80 -18.67 -0.99
C HIS A 81 23.05 -19.40 -2.12
N LEU A 82 23.35 -20.69 -2.36
CA LEU A 82 22.64 -21.49 -3.37
C LEU A 82 21.28 -21.92 -2.87
N ALA A 83 21.18 -22.30 -1.60
CA ALA A 83 19.90 -22.60 -0.97
C ALA A 83 18.99 -21.37 -0.98
N GLU A 84 19.53 -20.19 -0.69
CA GLU A 84 18.79 -18.93 -0.70
C GLU A 84 18.33 -18.55 -2.12
N GLN A 85 19.15 -18.77 -3.16
CA GLN A 85 18.71 -18.58 -4.54
C GLN A 85 17.55 -19.50 -4.93
N ILE A 86 17.57 -20.77 -4.53
CA ILE A 86 16.48 -21.71 -4.80
C ILE A 86 15.20 -21.34 -4.02
N ARG A 87 15.33 -20.77 -2.82
CA ARG A 87 14.20 -20.25 -2.02
C ARG A 87 13.67 -18.92 -2.53
N THR A 88 14.54 -18.03 -2.96
CA THR A 88 14.15 -16.73 -3.54
C THR A 88 13.44 -16.95 -4.87
N ALA A 89 13.91 -17.90 -5.69
CA ALA A 89 13.20 -18.34 -6.88
C ALA A 89 11.82 -18.93 -6.57
N GLU A 90 11.67 -19.71 -5.49
CA GLU A 90 10.34 -20.13 -5.00
C GLU A 90 9.45 -18.94 -4.64
N LYS A 91 9.99 -17.93 -3.98
CA LYS A 91 9.25 -16.71 -3.66
C LYS A 91 8.81 -15.95 -4.92
N GLU A 92 9.72 -15.73 -5.87
CA GLU A 92 9.45 -14.99 -7.12
C GLU A 92 8.51 -15.75 -8.08
N GLU A 93 8.67 -17.07 -8.19
CA GLU A 93 7.81 -17.91 -9.03
C GLU A 93 6.41 -18.05 -8.43
N MET A 94 6.31 -18.07 -7.09
CA MET A 94 5.04 -18.09 -6.37
C MET A 94 4.38 -16.70 -6.29
N GLU A 95 5.16 -15.62 -6.33
CA GLU A 95 4.68 -14.24 -6.53
C GLU A 95 4.10 -14.06 -7.94
N LYS A 96 4.64 -14.76 -8.95
CA LYS A 96 4.06 -14.84 -10.31
C LYS A 96 2.71 -15.57 -10.36
N VAL A 97 2.39 -16.43 -9.39
CA VAL A 97 1.10 -17.12 -9.34
C VAL A 97 -0.01 -16.18 -8.86
N ILE A 98 0.33 -15.14 -8.11
CA ILE A 98 -0.65 -14.18 -7.61
C ILE A 98 -0.84 -13.07 -8.63
N PRO A 99 -2.05 -12.88 -9.18
CA PRO A 99 -2.30 -11.84 -10.16
C PRO A 99 -2.11 -10.45 -9.54
N THR A 100 -1.44 -9.56 -10.27
CA THR A 100 -1.38 -8.15 -9.91
C THR A 100 -2.72 -7.48 -10.22
N PRO A 101 -3.33 -6.75 -9.26
CA PRO A 101 -4.52 -5.96 -9.51
C PRO A 101 -4.30 -4.95 -10.64
N ARG A 102 -5.25 -4.85 -11.58
CA ARG A 102 -5.13 -3.96 -12.74
C ARG A 102 -5.99 -2.73 -12.57
N ASN A 103 -5.58 -1.63 -13.22
CA ASN A 103 -6.35 -0.38 -13.30
C ASN A 103 -6.75 0.17 -11.92
N CYS A 104 -5.85 0.01 -10.94
CA CYS A 104 -6.03 0.52 -9.59
C CYS A 104 -6.12 2.04 -9.62
N ARG A 105 -7.17 2.59 -9.03
CA ARG A 105 -7.45 4.02 -9.03
C ARG A 105 -8.21 4.45 -7.79
N LEU A 106 -8.12 5.73 -7.47
CA LEU A 106 -8.99 6.36 -6.49
C LEU A 106 -10.39 6.54 -7.11
N ALA A 107 -11.38 5.82 -6.59
CA ALA A 107 -12.76 5.91 -7.06
C ALA A 107 -13.51 7.09 -6.41
N SER A 108 -13.29 7.32 -5.12
CA SER A 108 -13.85 8.47 -4.40
C SER A 108 -13.00 8.81 -3.17
N SER A 109 -13.07 10.07 -2.75
CA SER A 109 -12.50 10.53 -1.48
C SER A 109 -13.50 11.37 -0.71
N THR A 110 -13.50 11.18 0.60
CA THR A 110 -14.18 12.04 1.56
C THR A 110 -13.14 12.73 2.44
N ARG A 111 -13.58 13.39 3.51
CA ARG A 111 -12.68 14.01 4.49
C ARG A 111 -11.93 13.00 5.36
N ASP A 112 -12.46 11.79 5.51
CA ASP A 112 -11.96 10.80 6.45
C ASP A 112 -11.91 9.40 5.83
N SER A 113 -12.23 9.25 4.54
CA SER A 113 -12.16 7.99 3.84
C SER A 113 -11.67 8.11 2.41
N LEU A 114 -11.06 7.03 1.92
CA LEU A 114 -10.67 6.84 0.54
C LEU A 114 -11.29 5.53 0.03
N THR A 115 -11.85 5.57 -1.17
CA THR A 115 -12.35 4.38 -1.85
C THR A 115 -11.44 4.07 -3.03
N VAL A 116 -10.79 2.91 -2.99
CA VAL A 116 -9.87 2.46 -4.04
C VAL A 116 -10.56 1.36 -4.82
N ALA A 117 -10.47 1.41 -6.15
CA ALA A 117 -11.08 0.44 -7.05
C ALA A 117 -10.06 -0.13 -8.03
N TRP A 118 -10.29 -1.36 -8.48
CA TRP A 118 -9.49 -2.13 -9.43
C TRP A 118 -10.39 -2.92 -10.38
N ASP A 119 -9.81 -3.48 -11.44
CA ASP A 119 -10.54 -4.38 -12.34
C ASP A 119 -10.80 -5.76 -11.70
N GLN A 120 -11.83 -6.47 -12.15
CA GLN A 120 -12.14 -7.82 -11.67
C GLN A 120 -10.90 -8.74 -11.76
N ILE A 121 -10.59 -9.43 -10.67
CA ILE A 121 -9.48 -10.38 -10.58
C ILE A 121 -10.03 -11.79 -10.85
N ASP A 122 -9.30 -12.56 -11.66
CA ASP A 122 -9.63 -13.98 -11.88
C ASP A 122 -9.64 -14.75 -10.56
N ALA A 123 -10.49 -15.78 -10.47
CA ALA A 123 -10.69 -16.51 -9.23
C ALA A 123 -9.37 -17.08 -8.69
N VAL A 124 -8.94 -16.57 -7.53
CA VAL A 124 -7.79 -17.08 -6.77
C VAL A 124 -8.34 -17.89 -5.59
N PRO A 125 -8.16 -19.22 -5.54
CA PRO A 125 -8.62 -20.03 -4.42
C PRO A 125 -8.07 -19.52 -3.09
N GLY A 126 -8.96 -19.20 -2.15
CA GLY A 126 -8.58 -18.61 -0.85
C GLY A 126 -7.92 -17.23 -0.94
N GLY A 127 -8.02 -16.57 -2.10
CA GLY A 127 -7.47 -15.24 -2.35
C GLY A 127 -8.35 -14.13 -1.79
N SER A 128 -7.73 -13.00 -1.51
CA SER A 128 -8.39 -11.75 -1.11
C SER A 128 -7.54 -10.57 -1.58
N VAL A 129 -8.13 -9.39 -1.64
CA VAL A 129 -7.40 -8.16 -1.96
C VAL A 129 -7.17 -7.40 -0.67
N GLU A 130 -5.91 -7.06 -0.40
CA GLU A 130 -5.51 -6.22 0.72
C GLU A 130 -5.17 -4.82 0.21
N VAL A 131 -5.69 -3.79 0.88
CA VAL A 131 -5.38 -2.39 0.64
C VAL A 131 -4.78 -1.81 1.91
N SER A 132 -3.55 -1.32 1.81
CA SER A 132 -2.81 -0.70 2.92
C SER A 132 -2.59 0.78 2.62
N ILE A 133 -2.98 1.66 3.55
CA ILE A 133 -2.85 3.11 3.41
C ILE A 133 -1.61 3.60 4.16
N PHE A 134 -0.69 4.23 3.46
CA PHE A 134 0.52 4.83 4.03
C PHE A 134 0.42 6.35 3.96
N ALA A 135 1.00 7.05 4.93
CA ALA A 135 1.18 8.50 4.80
C ALA A 135 2.14 8.75 3.63
N HIS A 136 1.83 9.73 2.77
CA HIS A 136 2.61 9.96 1.56
C HIS A 136 4.10 10.21 1.88
N GLY A 137 4.99 9.46 1.25
CA GLY A 137 6.44 9.53 1.48
C GLY A 137 6.92 8.84 2.78
N ASN A 138 6.06 8.10 3.48
CA ASN A 138 6.43 7.27 4.61
C ASN A 138 6.06 5.80 4.37
N ASP A 139 7.07 4.98 4.13
CA ASP A 139 6.93 3.57 3.78
C ASP A 139 7.13 2.60 4.96
N GLN A 140 7.25 3.10 6.20
CA GLN A 140 7.58 2.24 7.34
C GLN A 140 6.40 1.37 7.77
N GLU A 141 5.26 1.99 8.11
CA GLU A 141 4.08 1.29 8.59
C GLU A 141 2.81 1.90 8.02
N PRO A 142 1.82 1.07 7.63
CA PRO A 142 0.55 1.57 7.15
C PRO A 142 -0.27 2.15 8.31
N VAL A 143 -0.91 3.28 8.04
CA VAL A 143 -1.83 3.96 8.94
C VAL A 143 -3.08 3.11 9.15
N LEU A 144 -3.59 2.51 8.07
CA LEU A 144 -4.78 1.66 8.06
C LEU A 144 -4.66 0.55 7.03
N ARG A 145 -5.41 -0.53 7.24
CA ARG A 145 -5.51 -1.65 6.30
C ARG A 145 -6.96 -2.06 6.14
N GLY A 146 -7.33 -2.42 4.92
CA GLY A 146 -8.58 -3.07 4.57
C GLY A 146 -8.30 -4.37 3.82
N GLN A 147 -9.18 -5.35 3.95
CA GLN A 147 -9.10 -6.59 3.20
C GLN A 147 -10.50 -7.02 2.77
N VAL A 148 -10.64 -7.39 1.51
CA VAL A 148 -11.90 -7.78 0.89
C VAL A 148 -11.76 -9.07 0.10
N GLY A 149 -12.88 -9.73 -0.19
CA GLY A 149 -12.90 -10.92 -1.05
C GLY A 149 -12.31 -10.64 -2.44
N TRP A 150 -11.80 -11.68 -3.10
CA TRP A 150 -11.28 -11.60 -4.47
C TRP A 150 -12.35 -11.20 -5.50
N ASP A 151 -13.62 -11.40 -5.16
CA ASP A 151 -14.80 -11.07 -5.96
C ASP A 151 -15.18 -9.59 -5.89
N GLN A 152 -14.61 -8.83 -4.96
CA GLN A 152 -14.82 -7.38 -4.85
C GLN A 152 -13.82 -6.60 -5.70
N THR A 153 -14.29 -5.48 -6.25
CA THR A 153 -13.53 -4.58 -7.14
C THR A 153 -13.18 -3.25 -6.49
N ASP A 154 -13.64 -3.00 -5.27
CA ASP A 154 -13.36 -1.77 -4.53
C ASP A 154 -13.44 -1.98 -3.03
N VAL A 155 -12.80 -1.08 -2.29
CA VAL A 155 -12.92 -0.99 -0.84
C VAL A 155 -12.83 0.46 -0.38
N SER A 156 -13.67 0.83 0.58
CA SER A 156 -13.61 2.12 1.26
C SER A 156 -12.93 1.99 2.62
N ILE A 157 -11.86 2.74 2.83
CA ILE A 157 -11.09 2.78 4.09
C ILE A 157 -11.34 4.12 4.75
N GLY A 158 -12.04 4.12 5.90
CA GLY A 158 -12.32 5.29 6.71
C GLY A 158 -11.38 5.44 7.92
N GLY A 159 -11.46 6.58 8.63
CA GLY A 159 -10.60 6.89 9.79
C GLY A 159 -9.32 7.64 9.44
N LEU A 160 -9.25 8.23 8.25
CA LEU A 160 -8.12 9.03 7.76
C LEU A 160 -8.23 10.49 8.22
N ARG A 161 -7.10 11.20 8.22
CA ARG A 161 -7.07 12.64 8.51
C ARG A 161 -7.47 13.41 7.27
N ALA A 162 -8.28 14.45 7.43
CA ALA A 162 -8.71 15.33 6.36
C ALA A 162 -7.56 16.16 5.77
N GLY A 163 -7.66 16.50 4.48
CA GLY A 163 -6.66 17.30 3.76
C GLY A 163 -5.26 16.70 3.78
N THR A 164 -5.15 15.37 3.80
CA THR A 164 -3.88 14.66 3.96
C THR A 164 -3.64 13.75 2.76
N LYS A 165 -2.41 13.75 2.25
CA LYS A 165 -1.96 12.88 1.16
C LYS A 165 -1.54 11.52 1.69
N TYR A 166 -1.90 10.49 0.94
CA TYR A 166 -1.68 9.09 1.25
C TYR A 166 -1.26 8.31 0.01
N ASP A 167 -0.52 7.23 0.25
CA ASP A 167 -0.19 6.23 -0.76
C ASP A 167 -0.97 4.94 -0.45
N ALA A 168 -1.99 4.65 -1.26
CA ALA A 168 -2.79 3.44 -1.13
C ALA A 168 -2.13 2.30 -1.92
N ARG A 169 -1.70 1.25 -1.22
CA ARG A 169 -1.06 0.09 -1.82
C ARG A 169 -2.03 -1.07 -1.89
N VAL A 170 -2.31 -1.51 -3.11
CA VAL A 170 -3.27 -2.59 -3.41
C VAL A 170 -2.50 -3.83 -3.83
N ARG A 171 -2.81 -5.00 -3.24
CA ARG A 171 -2.23 -6.29 -3.63
C ARG A 171 -3.19 -7.44 -3.40
N VAL A 172 -3.00 -8.53 -4.13
CA VAL A 172 -3.71 -9.79 -3.89
C VAL A 172 -2.90 -10.63 -2.89
N VAL A 173 -3.62 -11.33 -2.01
CA VAL A 173 -3.05 -12.15 -0.96
C VAL A 173 -3.79 -13.48 -0.91
N SER A 174 -3.06 -14.60 -0.80
CA SER A 174 -3.64 -15.95 -0.69
C SER A 174 -2.89 -16.73 0.38
N GLY A 175 -3.56 -16.97 1.52
CA GLY A 175 -2.91 -17.52 2.71
C GLY A 175 -1.76 -16.65 3.21
N GLN A 176 -0.53 -17.19 3.18
CA GLN A 176 0.70 -16.48 3.57
C GLN A 176 1.38 -15.76 2.40
N LEU A 177 0.91 -15.99 1.18
CA LEU A 177 1.51 -15.45 -0.02
C LEU A 177 0.94 -14.08 -0.33
N ARG A 178 1.81 -13.16 -0.74
CA ARG A 178 1.44 -11.80 -1.13
C ARG A 178 2.02 -11.50 -2.49
N GLY A 179 1.16 -11.02 -3.39
CA GLY A 179 1.55 -10.62 -4.74
C GLY A 179 2.13 -9.21 -4.78
N PRO A 180 2.48 -8.74 -5.99
CA PRO A 180 3.02 -7.41 -6.22
C PRO A 180 2.06 -6.29 -5.78
N GLU A 181 2.61 -5.18 -5.28
CA GLU A 181 1.85 -4.00 -4.87
C GLU A 181 1.70 -2.99 -6.01
N VAL A 182 0.49 -2.44 -6.14
CA VAL A 182 0.21 -1.28 -7.00
C VAL A 182 -0.06 -0.08 -6.10
N ILE A 183 0.67 1.01 -6.33
CA ILE A 183 0.56 2.23 -5.55
C ILE A 183 -0.40 3.19 -6.26
N VAL A 184 -1.38 3.70 -5.50
CA VAL A 184 -2.33 4.72 -5.91
C VAL A 184 -2.17 5.90 -4.97
N GLU A 185 -1.66 7.02 -5.48
CA GLU A 185 -1.62 8.28 -4.72
C GLU A 185 -3.05 8.81 -4.52
N ALA A 186 -3.35 9.24 -3.31
CA ALA A 186 -4.67 9.71 -2.93
C ALA A 186 -4.61 10.85 -1.92
N GLU A 187 -5.64 11.71 -1.91
CA GLU A 187 -5.76 12.82 -0.97
C GLU A 187 -7.18 12.89 -0.43
N THR A 188 -7.31 12.95 0.90
CA THR A 188 -8.60 13.18 1.55
C THR A 188 -9.03 14.63 1.38
N LYS A 189 -10.34 14.86 1.26
CA LYS A 189 -10.87 16.22 1.17
C LYS A 189 -10.52 17.02 2.43
N THR A 190 -10.27 18.30 2.27
CA THR A 190 -10.06 19.21 3.40
C THR A 190 -11.36 19.40 4.18
N LEU A 191 -11.25 19.80 5.46
CA LEU A 191 -12.41 20.13 6.30
C LEU A 191 -13.16 21.40 5.87
N TRP A 192 -12.69 22.10 4.84
CA TRP A 192 -13.10 23.47 4.54
C TRP A 192 -13.12 23.71 3.03
N SER A 193 -14.32 23.90 2.49
CA SER A 193 -14.53 24.51 1.18
C SER A 193 -14.34 26.01 1.30
N SER A 194 -13.75 26.63 0.29
CA SER A 194 -13.42 28.06 0.18
C SER A 194 -14.57 29.01 0.51
N VAL A 195 -14.24 30.31 0.70
CA VAL A 195 -15.19 31.43 0.72
C VAL A 195 -16.29 31.17 -0.32
N PRO A 196 -17.58 31.26 0.04
CA PRO A 196 -18.65 30.99 -0.89
C PRO A 196 -18.56 31.97 -2.07
N PRO A 197 -18.62 31.49 -3.32
CA PRO A 197 -18.58 32.36 -4.48
C PRO A 197 -19.82 33.27 -4.50
N ASN A 198 -19.63 34.54 -4.88
CA ASN A 198 -20.66 35.58 -4.97
C ASN A 198 -21.30 35.97 -3.63
N TYR A 199 -20.59 36.78 -2.84
CA TYR A 199 -21.18 37.44 -1.66
C TYR A 199 -21.72 38.83 -2.07
N ALA A 200 -22.83 39.23 -1.47
CA ALA A 200 -23.37 40.58 -1.60
C ALA A 200 -23.62 41.19 -0.22
N LEU A 201 -23.18 42.44 -0.05
CA LEU A 201 -23.59 43.27 1.09
C LEU A 201 -25.03 43.75 0.81
N VAL A 202 -25.98 43.29 1.61
CA VAL A 202 -27.41 43.59 1.35
C VAL A 202 -27.86 44.85 2.11
N ALA A 203 -27.33 45.10 3.30
CA ALA A 203 -27.62 46.30 4.07
C ALA A 203 -26.55 46.60 5.12
N MET A 204 -26.28 47.89 5.33
CA MET A 204 -25.56 48.43 6.49
C MET A 204 -26.43 49.51 7.12
N VAL A 205 -26.99 49.23 8.29
CA VAL A 205 -27.62 50.23 9.15
C VAL A 205 -26.77 50.33 10.40
N VAL A 206 -26.79 51.48 11.09
CA VAL A 206 -25.90 51.94 12.18
C VAL A 206 -25.44 50.87 13.21
N ALA A 207 -26.11 49.72 13.33
CA ALA A 207 -25.70 48.59 14.16
C ALA A 207 -25.98 47.19 13.57
N VAL A 208 -26.33 47.01 12.30
CA VAL A 208 -26.64 45.68 11.73
C VAL A 208 -26.01 45.48 10.37
N LEU A 209 -25.25 44.38 10.24
CA LEU A 209 -24.66 43.89 9.00
C LEU A 209 -25.39 42.63 8.54
N VAL A 210 -25.89 42.65 7.30
CA VAL A 210 -26.49 41.47 6.64
C VAL A 210 -25.69 41.12 5.40
N MET A 211 -25.17 39.90 5.38
CA MET A 211 -24.47 39.31 4.24
C MET A 211 -25.20 38.08 3.73
N VAL A 212 -25.23 37.90 2.41
CA VAL A 212 -25.83 36.75 1.75
C VAL A 212 -24.84 36.22 0.72
N TRP A 213 -24.78 34.90 0.57
CA TRP A 213 -23.94 34.23 -0.40
C TRP A 213 -24.61 32.95 -0.92
N VAL A 214 -24.05 32.40 -2.01
CA VAL A 214 -24.46 31.11 -2.55
C VAL A 214 -23.63 30.01 -1.89
N ALA A 215 -24.27 29.05 -1.23
CA ALA A 215 -23.59 27.91 -0.63
C ALA A 215 -22.94 27.03 -1.71
N SER A 216 -21.73 26.52 -1.44
CA SER A 216 -21.05 25.60 -2.36
C SER A 216 -21.84 24.29 -2.47
N PRO A 217 -22.26 23.87 -3.68
CA PRO A 217 -23.09 22.68 -3.83
C PRO A 217 -22.30 21.41 -3.45
N GLY A 218 -22.83 20.65 -2.49
CA GLY A 218 -22.37 19.30 -2.16
C GLY A 218 -21.35 19.16 -1.02
N GLU A 219 -21.00 20.24 -0.32
CA GLU A 219 -20.10 20.19 0.85
C GLU A 219 -20.76 20.87 2.05
N ARG A 220 -20.58 20.31 3.26
CA ARG A 220 -20.96 21.01 4.50
C ARG A 220 -20.04 22.20 4.69
N CYS A 221 -20.59 23.40 4.83
CA CYS A 221 -19.83 24.63 4.93
C CYS A 221 -19.91 25.18 6.36
N LEU A 222 -18.76 25.37 7.01
CA LEU A 222 -18.64 26.05 8.30
C LEU A 222 -18.17 27.48 8.06
N TYR A 223 -18.94 28.46 8.53
CA TYR A 223 -18.65 29.88 8.37
C TYR A 223 -18.19 30.46 9.71
N PRO A 224 -16.87 30.61 9.96
CA PRO A 224 -16.38 31.29 11.15
C PRO A 224 -16.65 32.79 11.05
N LYS A 225 -17.23 33.35 12.11
CA LYS A 225 -17.56 34.78 12.23
C LYS A 225 -16.50 35.46 13.08
N TYR A 226 -15.84 36.51 12.59
CA TYR A 226 -14.90 37.30 13.37
C TYR A 226 -15.39 38.74 13.53
N ILE A 227 -15.21 39.30 14.72
CA ILE A 227 -15.41 40.72 15.00
C ILE A 227 -14.06 41.34 15.31
N LEU A 228 -13.78 42.47 14.66
CA LEU A 228 -12.61 43.29 14.89
C LEU A 228 -13.07 44.66 15.41
N ASP A 229 -12.66 44.99 16.63
CA ASP A 229 -12.77 46.35 17.13
C ASP A 229 -11.60 47.19 16.58
N ILE A 230 -11.94 48.17 15.74
CA ILE A 230 -10.96 49.04 15.08
C ILE A 230 -10.38 50.10 16.02
N THR A 231 -11.04 50.39 17.14
CA THR A 231 -10.55 51.36 18.12
C THR A 231 -9.39 50.80 18.93
N THR A 232 -9.41 49.49 19.21
CA THR A 232 -8.37 48.81 19.98
C THR A 232 -7.26 48.19 19.13
N LYS A 233 -7.38 48.21 17.79
CA LYS A 233 -6.43 47.58 16.82
C LYS A 233 -6.03 46.14 17.22
N ASN A 234 -6.92 45.42 17.88
CA ASN A 234 -6.59 44.14 18.49
C ASN A 234 -6.74 42.99 17.49
N ARG A 235 -6.35 41.77 17.88
CA ARG A 235 -6.53 40.59 17.03
C ARG A 235 -8.03 40.30 16.82
N PRO A 236 -8.46 39.82 15.63
CA PRO A 236 -9.85 39.45 15.38
C PRO A 236 -10.32 38.40 16.39
N HIS A 237 -11.47 38.63 17.02
CA HIS A 237 -12.07 37.69 17.96
C HIS A 237 -13.09 36.81 17.23
N LEU A 238 -12.99 35.48 17.39
CA LEU A 238 -13.98 34.54 16.88
C LEU A 238 -15.28 34.71 17.67
N PHE A 239 -16.32 35.17 17.00
CA PHE A 239 -17.64 35.43 17.58
C PHE A 239 -18.55 34.21 17.53
N GLY A 240 -18.40 33.35 16.52
CA GLY A 240 -19.21 32.15 16.39
C GLY A 240 -18.86 31.31 15.16
N ARG A 241 -19.47 30.13 15.08
CA ARG A 241 -19.40 29.24 13.92
C ARG A 241 -20.82 28.79 13.60
N GLU A 242 -21.20 28.91 12.35
CA GLU A 242 -22.50 28.43 11.88
C GLU A 242 -22.31 27.54 10.65
N GLU A 243 -23.09 26.46 10.61
CA GLU A 243 -23.05 25.43 9.59
C GLU A 243 -24.14 25.67 8.54
N ASP A 244 -23.79 25.51 7.27
CA ASP A 244 -24.72 25.44 6.13
C ASP A 244 -25.67 26.64 5.99
N ILE A 245 -25.27 27.80 6.52
CA ILE A 245 -26.03 29.05 6.35
C ILE A 245 -25.74 29.67 4.97
N THR A 246 -26.74 30.31 4.38
CA THR A 246 -26.64 31.10 3.14
C THR A 246 -26.62 32.60 3.41
N ASN A 247 -26.83 32.99 4.67
CA ASN A 247 -26.88 34.37 5.11
C ASN A 247 -26.34 34.50 6.55
N LEU A 248 -25.79 35.68 6.84
CA LEU A 248 -25.24 36.01 8.15
C LEU A 248 -25.76 37.38 8.56
N THR A 249 -26.38 37.45 9.73
CA THR A 249 -26.81 38.69 10.37
C THR A 249 -26.00 38.90 11.62
N MET A 250 -25.38 40.07 11.78
CA MET A 250 -24.69 40.45 13.01
C MET A 250 -25.07 41.85 13.45
N ILE A 251 -25.19 42.01 14.76
CA ILE A 251 -25.33 43.32 15.39
C ILE A 251 -23.93 43.82 15.70
N LEU A 252 -23.54 44.94 15.09
CA LEU A 252 -22.25 45.59 15.30
C LEU A 252 -22.39 46.69 16.35
N GLU A 253 -21.46 46.74 17.29
CA GLU A 253 -21.32 47.88 18.18
C GLU A 253 -20.73 49.08 17.41
N LYS A 254 -20.89 50.29 17.96
CA LYS A 254 -20.36 51.51 17.36
C LYS A 254 -18.84 51.37 17.16
N ASP A 255 -18.35 51.76 15.99
CA ASP A 255 -16.94 51.67 15.60
C ASP A 255 -16.37 50.22 15.54
N SER A 256 -17.21 49.23 15.17
CA SER A 256 -16.78 47.84 14.92
C SER A 256 -16.71 47.51 13.42
N VAL A 257 -15.73 46.70 13.03
CA VAL A 257 -15.62 46.12 11.67
C VAL A 257 -15.81 44.61 11.74
N CYS A 258 -16.61 44.06 10.83
CA CYS A 258 -16.77 42.63 10.68
C CYS A 258 -15.74 42.08 9.70
N LEU A 259 -15.11 40.96 10.07
CA LEU A 259 -14.30 40.14 9.17
C LEU A 259 -15.00 38.79 8.97
N VAL A 260 -15.36 38.46 7.73
CA VAL A 260 -15.77 37.10 7.35
C VAL A 260 -14.70 36.53 6.44
N SER A 261 -14.08 35.44 6.87
CA SER A 261 -13.09 34.73 6.08
C SER A 261 -13.55 33.30 5.81
N GLY A 262 -13.45 32.92 4.54
CA GLY A 262 -13.19 31.55 4.14
C GLY A 262 -11.69 31.44 3.94
N LEU A 263 -11.08 30.36 4.41
CA LEU A 263 -9.62 30.25 4.56
C LEU A 263 -8.87 30.31 3.22
N ARG A 264 -8.47 31.53 2.82
CA ARG A 264 -7.25 31.85 2.07
C ARG A 264 -7.02 33.35 2.16
N GLU A 265 -6.21 33.80 3.13
CA GLU A 265 -5.56 35.13 3.27
C GLU A 265 -6.26 36.38 2.68
N SER A 266 -7.58 36.35 2.59
CA SER A 266 -8.42 37.37 1.97
C SER A 266 -9.28 37.91 3.08
N PHE A 267 -8.76 38.91 3.77
CA PHE A 267 -9.51 39.67 4.74
C PHE A 267 -10.27 40.76 3.97
N LEU A 268 -11.60 40.70 3.99
CA LEU A 268 -12.41 41.84 3.59
C LEU A 268 -12.47 42.81 4.76
N PHE A 269 -11.80 43.95 4.60
CA PHE A 269 -11.94 45.08 5.51
C PHE A 269 -13.15 45.92 5.05
N LEU A 270 -14.19 45.99 5.88
CA LEU A 270 -15.35 46.84 5.62
C LEU A 270 -15.31 48.00 6.62
N THR A 271 -14.82 49.15 6.18
CA THR A 271 -14.86 50.42 6.94
C THR A 271 -16.23 51.05 6.90
#